data_AF-A0A7U4TIL3-F1
#
_entry.id   AF-A0A7U4TIL3-F1
#
_cell.length_a   1.000
_cell.length_b   1.000
_cell.length_c   1.000
_cell.angle_alpha   90.00
_cell.angle_beta   90.00
_cell.angle_gamma   90.00
#
_symmetry.space_group_name_H-M   'P 1'
#
loop_
_entity.id
_entity.type
_entity.pdbx_description
1 polymer ?
#
loop_
_entity_poly.entity_id
_entity_poly.type
_entity_poly.pdbx_seq_one_letter_code
_entity_poly.pdbx_strand_id
1 'polypeptide(L)'
;MLLRQIPSVDHVLGQESLRSILNHYPRQMVVDAVRKVLDRQRKQVLRGELVTISHQEILSQITAEVKKKGENQLKPVINATGVVVHTNLGRSLLAQKAIEHLVEVAQHYNNLEYDLEQGKRGSRYSHVETLLCELTGAEASMVVNNNAGAVFLTLNTLACGKKVIVSRGELIEIGGSFRIPDVMARSGAILTEVGTTNRTHIYDYEQAIDEQTALIMKVHKSNYKIIGFTKEVGLEELVTLGQKHNLPVIEDLGSGNFVDLTKYGLEKEPLVQKSIAAGVDIVSFSGDKLLGGPQAGIILGKRKFIEPIKKNPLNRALRIDKLTLAGLESTLRLYQDEKQALKEIPTLRLLTFPPAYLRRQAFRLKKLIQNSFDEKILKVGIKRSVSKVGGGALPGQELPTFVVVIKPAHISVLELEQRLRVARPPLVARIEEDLLCLDVRTIQNDELKLIPQIIKQALDKGHDQGN
;
A
#
# COMPACT_ATOMS: atom_id res chain seq x y z
N MET A 1 13.99 -48.76 22.70
CA MET A 1 14.20 -47.81 21.59
C MET A 1 13.20 -46.67 21.71
N LEU A 2 13.68 -45.43 21.84
CA LEU A 2 12.87 -44.22 22.02
C LEU A 2 11.83 -44.02 20.89
N LEU A 3 12.13 -44.48 19.67
CA LEU A 3 11.21 -44.47 18.52
C LEU A 3 9.87 -45.19 18.78
N ARG A 4 9.85 -46.24 19.61
CA ARG A 4 8.62 -46.99 19.92
C ARG A 4 7.67 -46.21 20.86
N GLN A 5 8.15 -45.14 21.49
CA GLN A 5 7.34 -44.28 22.37
C GLN A 5 6.59 -43.20 21.59
N ILE A 6 6.86 -43.01 20.29
CA ILE A 6 6.11 -42.06 19.46
C ILE A 6 4.73 -42.67 19.14
N PRO A 7 3.61 -42.01 19.51
CA PRO A 7 2.28 -42.57 19.34
C PRO A 7 1.88 -42.70 17.86
N SER A 8 0.91 -43.58 17.58
CA SER A 8 0.32 -43.68 16.24
C SER A 8 -0.56 -42.47 15.94
N VAL A 9 -0.76 -42.19 14.64
CA VAL A 9 -1.65 -41.10 14.21
C VAL A 9 -3.06 -41.28 14.79
N ASP A 10 -3.61 -42.49 14.74
CA ASP A 10 -4.95 -42.78 15.26
C ASP A 10 -5.04 -42.60 16.79
N HIS A 11 -3.99 -43.00 17.52
CA HIS A 11 -3.94 -42.80 18.97
C HIS A 11 -3.96 -41.32 19.32
N VAL A 12 -3.19 -40.50 18.58
CA VAL A 12 -3.14 -39.04 18.79
C VAL A 12 -4.50 -38.41 18.44
N LEU A 13 -5.11 -38.78 17.31
CA LEU A 13 -6.43 -38.28 16.91
C LEU A 13 -7.55 -38.67 17.88
N GLY A 14 -7.40 -39.78 18.60
CA GLY A 14 -8.36 -40.23 19.61
C GLY A 14 -8.35 -39.42 20.92
N GLN A 15 -7.32 -38.59 21.15
CA GLN A 15 -7.16 -37.79 22.36
C GLN A 15 -8.22 -36.69 22.46
N GLU A 16 -8.76 -36.49 23.67
CA GLU A 16 -9.83 -35.52 23.92
C GLU A 16 -9.43 -34.08 23.55
N SER A 17 -8.17 -33.71 23.81
CA SER A 17 -7.61 -32.40 23.46
C SER A 17 -7.62 -32.10 21.96
N LEU A 18 -7.60 -33.14 21.10
CA LEU A 18 -7.65 -32.98 19.64
C LEU A 18 -9.07 -33.04 19.08
N ARG A 19 -10.03 -33.60 19.82
CA ARG A 19 -11.46 -33.56 19.43
C ARG A 19 -11.98 -32.13 19.37
N SER A 20 -11.59 -31.28 20.32
CA SER A 20 -11.96 -29.86 20.29
C SER A 20 -11.39 -29.12 19.07
N ILE A 21 -10.18 -29.48 18.63
CA ILE A 21 -9.53 -28.93 17.43
C ILE A 21 -10.25 -29.39 16.16
N LEU A 22 -10.65 -30.67 16.10
CA LEU A 22 -11.41 -31.23 14.97
C LEU A 22 -12.78 -30.57 14.78
N ASN A 23 -13.36 -29.96 15.81
CA ASN A 23 -14.61 -29.18 15.69
C ASN A 23 -14.41 -27.82 15.00
N HIS A 24 -13.19 -27.27 15.03
CA HIS A 24 -12.89 -25.93 14.51
C HIS A 24 -12.07 -25.96 13.21
N TYR A 25 -11.39 -27.07 12.92
CA TYR A 25 -10.51 -27.21 11.77
C TYR A 25 -10.85 -28.45 10.93
N PRO A 26 -10.70 -28.39 9.59
CA PRO A 26 -10.92 -29.54 8.74
C PRO A 26 -10.06 -30.74 9.16
N ARG A 27 -10.66 -31.92 9.27
CA ARG A 27 -9.97 -33.16 9.70
C ARG A 27 -8.65 -33.40 8.98
N GLN A 28 -8.61 -33.21 7.66
CA GLN A 28 -7.40 -33.41 6.87
C GLN A 28 -6.25 -32.51 7.33
N MET A 29 -6.53 -31.24 7.67
CA MET A 29 -5.53 -30.30 8.19
C MET A 29 -4.93 -30.80 9.51
N VAL A 30 -5.77 -31.35 10.40
CA VAL A 30 -5.34 -31.91 11.68
C VAL A 30 -4.50 -33.16 11.48
N VAL A 31 -4.94 -34.09 10.61
CA VAL A 31 -4.18 -35.30 10.26
C VAL A 31 -2.80 -34.95 9.69
N ASP A 32 -2.72 -33.97 8.78
CA ASP A 32 -1.45 -33.55 8.19
C ASP A 32 -0.52 -32.89 9.21
N ALA A 33 -1.08 -32.14 10.18
CA ALA A 33 -0.31 -31.58 11.28
C ALA A 33 0.24 -32.68 12.21
N VAL A 34 -0.59 -33.68 12.56
CA VAL A 34 -0.18 -34.84 13.36
C VAL A 34 0.97 -35.58 12.66
N ARG A 35 0.80 -35.94 11.38
CA ARG A 35 1.85 -36.62 10.59
C ARG A 35 3.15 -35.82 10.59
N LYS A 36 3.08 -34.51 10.30
CA LYS A 36 4.25 -33.64 10.24
C LYS A 36 4.98 -33.54 11.57
N VAL A 37 4.27 -33.45 12.70
CA VAL A 37 4.88 -33.38 14.04
C VAL A 37 5.50 -34.71 14.43
N LEU A 38 4.79 -35.83 14.23
CA LEU A 38 5.32 -37.16 14.52
C LEU A 38 6.53 -37.48 13.64
N ASP A 39 6.54 -37.09 12.37
CA ASP A 39 7.70 -37.26 11.49
C ASP A 39 8.90 -36.40 11.91
N ARG A 40 8.65 -35.19 12.44
CA ARG A 40 9.71 -34.35 13.01
C ARG A 40 10.33 -35.01 14.23
N GLN A 41 9.50 -35.49 15.15
CA GLN A 41 9.92 -36.23 16.34
C GLN A 41 10.74 -37.48 15.97
N ARG A 42 10.28 -38.27 14.99
CA ARG A 42 11.03 -39.43 14.47
C ARG A 42 12.42 -39.04 13.97
N LYS A 43 12.53 -37.95 13.19
CA LYS A 43 13.81 -37.47 12.65
C LYS A 43 14.75 -36.99 13.76
N GLN A 44 14.24 -36.29 14.76
CA GLN A 44 15.06 -35.80 15.88
C GLN A 44 15.58 -36.95 16.75
N VAL A 45 14.75 -37.96 17.03
CA VAL A 45 15.18 -39.17 17.74
C VAL A 45 16.27 -39.92 16.95
N LEU A 46 16.12 -40.07 15.63
CA LEU A 46 17.11 -40.72 14.77
C LEU A 46 18.46 -39.98 14.74
N ARG A 47 18.46 -38.66 14.96
CA ARG A 47 19.67 -37.84 15.05
C ARG A 47 20.27 -37.77 16.45
N GLY A 48 19.61 -38.37 17.45
CA GLY A 48 20.02 -38.27 18.86
C GLY A 48 19.75 -36.91 19.50
N GLU A 49 18.94 -36.05 18.86
CA GLU A 49 18.59 -34.70 19.34
C GLU A 49 17.51 -34.74 20.45
N LEU A 50 16.81 -35.88 20.60
CA LEU A 50 15.73 -36.08 21.57
C LEU A 50 16.04 -37.30 22.44
N VAL A 51 15.98 -37.09 23.76
CA VAL A 51 16.25 -38.11 24.79
C VAL A 51 15.00 -38.65 25.47
N THR A 52 13.88 -37.92 25.39
CA THR A 52 12.57 -38.29 25.96
C THR A 52 11.44 -37.92 25.01
N ILE A 53 10.32 -38.67 25.05
CA ILE A 53 9.12 -38.35 24.28
C ILE A 53 8.01 -37.90 25.23
N SER A 54 7.59 -36.65 25.14
CA SER A 54 6.48 -36.09 25.91
C SER A 54 5.20 -36.03 25.07
N HIS A 55 4.17 -36.77 25.48
CA HIS A 55 2.86 -36.74 24.80
C HIS A 55 2.21 -35.35 24.87
N GLN A 56 2.34 -34.66 26.01
CA GLN A 56 1.81 -33.30 26.17
C GLN A 56 2.49 -32.32 25.21
N GLU A 57 3.80 -32.45 25.03
CA GLU A 57 4.56 -31.61 24.10
C GLU A 57 4.18 -31.88 22.65
N ILE A 58 4.02 -33.16 22.26
CA ILE A 58 3.50 -33.54 20.94
C ILE A 58 2.13 -32.91 20.69
N LEU A 59 1.20 -33.00 21.65
CA LEU A 59 -0.13 -32.40 21.52
C LEU A 59 -0.08 -30.87 21.42
N SER A 60 0.80 -30.23 22.18
CA SER A 60 1.04 -28.78 22.09
C SER A 60 1.60 -28.38 20.71
N GLN A 61 2.60 -29.10 20.22
CA GLN A 61 3.21 -28.88 18.90
C GLN A 61 2.19 -29.09 17.76
N ILE A 62 1.33 -30.13 17.85
CA ILE A 62 0.25 -30.36 16.88
C ILE A 62 -0.75 -29.21 16.93
N THR A 63 -1.18 -28.80 18.12
CA THR A 63 -2.13 -27.69 18.29
C THR A 63 -1.58 -26.39 17.69
N ALA A 64 -0.31 -26.08 17.94
CA ALA A 64 0.37 -24.93 17.37
C ALA A 64 0.48 -25.01 15.84
N GLU A 65 0.79 -26.18 15.29
CA GLU A 65 0.88 -26.41 13.84
C GLU A 65 -0.49 -26.29 13.16
N VAL A 66 -1.57 -26.81 13.77
CA VAL A 66 -2.94 -26.66 13.25
C VAL A 66 -3.37 -25.20 13.27
N LYS A 67 -3.20 -24.51 14.41
CA LYS A 67 -3.53 -23.08 14.51
C LYS A 67 -2.78 -22.25 13.47
N LYS A 68 -1.47 -22.51 13.31
CA LYS A 68 -0.63 -21.86 12.29
C LYS A 68 -1.11 -22.14 10.86
N LYS A 69 -1.55 -23.36 10.55
CA LYS A 69 -2.08 -23.71 9.23
C LYS A 69 -3.45 -23.12 8.95
N GLY A 70 -4.28 -22.95 9.98
CA GLY A 70 -5.61 -22.38 9.85
C GLY A 70 -5.64 -20.84 9.85
N GLU A 71 -4.50 -20.18 10.03
CA GLU A 71 -4.41 -18.73 9.96
C GLU A 71 -4.38 -18.22 8.52
N ASN A 72 -5.03 -17.07 8.30
CA ASN A 72 -4.88 -16.33 7.06
C ASN A 72 -3.42 -15.87 6.87
N GLN A 73 -2.91 -16.02 5.66
CA GLN A 73 -1.55 -15.58 5.32
C GLN A 73 -1.46 -14.06 5.24
N LEU A 74 -2.46 -13.41 4.62
CA LEU A 74 -2.65 -11.96 4.66
C LEU A 74 -3.28 -11.60 6.01
N LYS A 75 -2.58 -10.74 6.77
CA LYS A 75 -2.97 -10.38 8.14
C LYS A 75 -2.65 -8.92 8.44
N PRO A 76 -3.36 -8.30 9.39
CA PRO A 76 -3.01 -7.00 9.91
C PRO A 76 -1.59 -6.99 10.49
N VAL A 77 -0.90 -5.86 10.34
CA VAL A 77 0.45 -5.61 10.87
C VAL A 77 0.47 -4.22 11.48
N ILE A 78 1.01 -4.09 12.69
CA ILE A 78 1.23 -2.79 13.30
C ILE A 78 2.44 -2.14 12.63
N ASN A 79 2.20 -1.03 11.94
CA ASN A 79 3.24 -0.22 11.31
C ASN A 79 3.80 0.80 12.31
N ALA A 80 5.01 0.53 12.83
CA ALA A 80 5.76 1.45 13.68
C ALA A 80 6.99 2.05 12.95
N THR A 81 7.02 1.99 11.61
CA THR A 81 8.14 2.49 10.79
C THR A 81 8.12 3.99 10.57
N GLY A 82 6.94 4.63 10.66
CA GLY A 82 6.77 6.04 10.31
C GLY A 82 6.65 6.28 8.81
N VAL A 83 6.57 5.24 7.98
CA VAL A 83 6.28 5.37 6.54
C VAL A 83 4.77 5.30 6.33
N VAL A 84 4.15 6.40 5.87
CA VAL A 84 2.68 6.50 5.76
C VAL A 84 2.15 5.68 4.57
N VAL A 85 2.61 5.97 3.36
CA VAL A 85 2.29 5.22 2.13
C VAL A 85 3.32 4.12 1.96
N HIS A 86 3.17 3.06 2.75
CA HIS A 86 4.13 1.96 2.80
C HIS A 86 3.78 0.87 1.78
N THR A 87 4.52 0.78 0.67
CA THR A 87 4.27 -0.17 -0.42
C THR A 87 4.19 -1.63 0.05
N ASN A 88 5.11 -2.07 0.91
CA ASN A 88 5.10 -3.45 1.43
C ASN A 88 3.99 -3.75 2.46
N LEU A 89 3.39 -2.71 3.07
CA LEU A 89 2.37 -2.86 4.12
C LEU A 89 0.99 -2.39 3.65
N GLY A 90 0.75 -2.39 2.33
CA GLY A 90 -0.59 -2.14 1.77
C GLY A 90 -0.94 -0.69 1.47
N ARG A 91 0.04 0.23 1.46
CA ARG A 91 -0.12 1.65 1.12
C ARG A 91 -1.13 2.38 2.02
N SER A 92 -2.27 2.80 1.47
CA SER A 92 -3.28 3.62 2.15
C SER A 92 -4.25 2.79 2.97
N LEU A 93 -4.53 3.26 4.19
CA LEU A 93 -5.64 2.73 4.98
C LEU A 93 -6.95 3.37 4.52
N LEU A 94 -8.04 2.60 4.53
CA LEU A 94 -9.37 3.08 4.20
C LEU A 94 -10.02 3.81 5.37
N ALA A 95 -10.80 4.84 5.07
CA ALA A 95 -11.66 5.48 6.05
C ALA A 95 -12.75 4.51 6.54
N GLN A 96 -13.19 4.68 7.79
CA GLN A 96 -14.21 3.82 8.40
C GLN A 96 -15.49 3.76 7.56
N LYS A 97 -15.96 4.89 7.02
CA LYS A 97 -17.12 4.94 6.11
C LYS A 97 -16.93 4.11 4.84
N ALA A 98 -15.72 4.10 4.28
CA ALA A 98 -15.42 3.28 3.11
C ALA A 98 -15.44 1.78 3.47
N ILE A 99 -14.97 1.41 4.66
CA ILE A 99 -15.04 0.03 5.16
C ILE A 99 -16.50 -0.40 5.39
N GLU A 100 -17.31 0.45 6.00
CA GLU A 100 -18.74 0.19 6.23
C GLU A 100 -19.48 -0.06 4.91
N HIS A 101 -19.28 0.82 3.93
CA HIS A 101 -19.89 0.68 2.61
C HIS A 101 -19.38 -0.54 1.84
N LEU A 102 -18.09 -0.89 1.97
CA LEU A 102 -17.53 -2.14 1.44
C LEU A 102 -18.24 -3.38 1.99
N VAL A 103 -18.46 -3.43 3.30
CA VAL A 103 -19.16 -4.55 3.96
C VAL A 103 -20.60 -4.63 3.47
N GLU A 104 -21.31 -3.51 3.42
CA GLU A 104 -22.69 -3.43 2.93
C GLU A 104 -22.83 -3.96 1.50
N VAL A 105 -22.00 -3.45 0.58
CA VAL A 105 -22.00 -3.84 -0.84
C VAL A 105 -21.54 -5.29 -1.03
N ALA A 106 -20.67 -5.80 -0.18
CA ALA A 106 -20.21 -7.18 -0.22
C ALA A 106 -21.30 -8.18 0.21
N GLN A 107 -22.13 -7.80 1.19
CA GLN A 107 -23.14 -8.68 1.80
C GLN A 107 -24.42 -8.84 0.95
N HIS A 108 -24.70 -7.90 0.05
CA HIS A 108 -25.97 -7.87 -0.69
C HIS A 108 -25.77 -7.82 -2.22
N TYR A 109 -26.80 -8.22 -2.96
CA TYR A 109 -26.96 -7.80 -4.35
C TYR A 109 -27.03 -6.26 -4.41
N ASN A 110 -26.57 -5.69 -5.51
CA ASN A 110 -26.37 -4.24 -5.62
C ASN A 110 -26.51 -3.82 -7.08
N ASN A 111 -26.69 -2.52 -7.29
CA ASN A 111 -26.91 -1.87 -8.57
C ASN A 111 -25.60 -1.59 -9.34
N LEU A 112 -24.56 -2.42 -9.16
CA LEU A 112 -23.24 -2.21 -9.76
C LEU A 112 -23.29 -1.97 -11.28
N GLU A 113 -24.13 -2.70 -12.01
CA GLU A 113 -24.34 -2.53 -13.45
C GLU A 113 -25.83 -2.43 -13.78
N TYR A 114 -26.64 -1.88 -12.86
CA TYR A 114 -28.08 -1.77 -13.03
C TYR A 114 -28.51 -0.34 -12.72
N ASP A 115 -29.13 0.31 -13.70
CA ASP A 115 -29.73 1.63 -13.53
C ASP A 115 -31.12 1.44 -12.90
N LEU A 116 -31.31 1.94 -11.67
CA LEU A 116 -32.54 1.78 -10.91
C LEU A 116 -33.68 2.66 -11.46
N GLU A 117 -33.36 3.79 -12.08
CA GLU A 117 -34.36 4.69 -12.67
C GLU A 117 -34.88 4.13 -14.00
N GLN A 118 -33.96 3.62 -14.84
CA GLN A 118 -34.30 3.10 -16.17
C GLN A 118 -34.64 1.61 -16.19
N GLY A 119 -34.40 0.88 -15.09
CA GLY A 119 -34.71 -0.54 -14.98
C GLY A 119 -33.94 -1.42 -15.98
N LYS A 120 -32.68 -1.07 -16.30
CA LYS A 120 -31.88 -1.80 -17.30
C LYS A 120 -30.39 -1.79 -16.95
N ARG A 121 -29.60 -2.50 -17.75
CA ARG A 121 -28.13 -2.55 -17.61
C ARG A 121 -27.53 -1.14 -17.72
N GLY A 122 -26.79 -0.74 -16.68
CA GLY A 122 -26.07 0.53 -16.58
C GLY A 122 -24.55 0.34 -16.63
N SER A 123 -23.84 1.47 -16.67
CA SER A 123 -22.38 1.50 -16.59
C SER A 123 -21.94 1.57 -15.14
N ARG A 124 -21.11 0.65 -14.66
CA ARG A 124 -20.55 0.73 -13.29
C ARG A 124 -19.77 2.00 -13.00
N TYR A 125 -19.22 2.63 -14.05
CA TYR A 125 -18.38 3.82 -13.88
C TYR A 125 -19.20 5.06 -13.50
N SER A 126 -20.51 5.06 -13.74
CA SER A 126 -21.38 6.22 -13.42
C SER A 126 -21.40 6.53 -11.93
N HIS A 127 -21.19 5.53 -11.06
CA HIS A 127 -21.20 5.67 -9.61
C HIS A 127 -20.11 6.61 -9.08
N VAL A 128 -18.99 6.76 -9.81
CA VAL A 128 -17.87 7.62 -9.41
C VAL A 128 -17.58 8.73 -10.43
N GLU A 129 -18.08 8.62 -11.67
CA GLU A 129 -17.73 9.56 -12.73
C GLU A 129 -18.15 10.99 -12.41
N THR A 130 -19.39 11.17 -11.94
CA THR A 130 -19.91 12.50 -11.55
C THR A 130 -19.07 13.12 -10.45
N LEU A 131 -18.77 12.37 -9.38
CA LEU A 131 -17.96 12.86 -8.25
C LEU A 131 -16.55 13.26 -8.70
N LEU A 132 -15.91 12.44 -9.54
CA LEU A 132 -14.59 12.74 -10.06
C LEU A 132 -14.59 14.01 -10.90
N CYS A 133 -15.58 14.19 -11.79
CA CYS A 133 -15.70 15.39 -12.60
C CYS A 133 -15.98 16.63 -11.74
N GLU A 134 -16.88 16.55 -10.76
CA GLU A 134 -17.18 17.64 -9.83
C GLU A 134 -15.96 18.08 -9.00
N LEU A 135 -15.19 17.11 -8.48
CA LEU A 135 -14.02 17.39 -7.64
C LEU A 135 -12.82 17.95 -8.42
N THR A 136 -12.77 17.73 -9.73
CA THR A 136 -11.56 18.01 -10.53
C THR A 136 -11.76 18.98 -11.68
N GLY A 137 -12.99 19.20 -12.12
CA GLY A 137 -13.31 19.99 -13.31
C GLY A 137 -13.09 19.25 -14.64
N ALA A 138 -12.78 17.95 -14.62
CA ALA A 138 -12.67 17.16 -15.83
C ALA A 138 -14.04 16.99 -16.52
N GLU A 139 -14.04 16.82 -17.85
CA GLU A 139 -15.28 16.63 -18.62
C GLU A 139 -15.84 15.21 -18.49
N ALA A 140 -14.96 14.22 -18.36
CA ALA A 140 -15.30 12.81 -18.22
C ALA A 140 -14.22 12.09 -17.42
N SER A 141 -14.58 10.93 -16.88
CA SER A 141 -13.64 10.10 -16.14
C SER A 141 -13.87 8.61 -16.34
N MET A 142 -12.86 7.84 -15.97
CA MET A 142 -12.88 6.39 -16.00
C MET A 142 -11.98 5.84 -14.90
N VAL A 143 -12.33 4.66 -14.40
CA VAL A 143 -11.53 3.98 -13.38
C VAL A 143 -11.23 2.54 -13.81
N VAL A 144 -9.98 2.14 -13.66
CA VAL A 144 -9.45 0.80 -13.94
C VAL A 144 -8.75 0.24 -12.68
N ASN A 145 -8.23 -0.98 -12.78
CA ASN A 145 -7.66 -1.75 -11.67
C ASN A 145 -6.56 -1.00 -10.90
N ASN A 146 -5.62 -0.35 -11.60
CA ASN A 146 -4.55 0.44 -11.01
C ASN A 146 -3.98 1.44 -12.03
N ASN A 147 -3.14 2.37 -11.59
CA ASN A 147 -2.57 3.39 -12.47
C ASN A 147 -1.69 2.83 -13.59
N ALA A 148 -1.04 1.69 -13.37
CA ALA A 148 -0.28 1.01 -14.43
C ALA A 148 -1.19 0.60 -15.59
N GLY A 149 -2.36 0.04 -15.27
CA GLY A 149 -3.42 -0.25 -16.24
C GLY A 149 -3.99 1.02 -16.88
N ALA A 150 -4.07 2.12 -16.13
CA ALA A 150 -4.56 3.41 -16.64
C ALA A 150 -3.64 3.97 -17.73
N VAL A 151 -2.33 4.03 -17.46
CA VAL A 151 -1.30 4.45 -18.42
C VAL A 151 -1.30 3.52 -19.63
N PHE A 152 -1.26 2.20 -19.41
CA PHE A 152 -1.27 1.20 -20.48
C PHE A 152 -2.49 1.34 -21.40
N LEU A 153 -3.71 1.41 -20.83
CA LEU A 153 -4.95 1.49 -21.60
C LEU A 153 -5.03 2.80 -22.39
N THR A 154 -4.59 3.90 -21.78
CA THR A 154 -4.55 5.21 -22.42
C THR A 154 -3.62 5.20 -23.64
N LEU A 155 -2.39 4.73 -23.47
CA LEU A 155 -1.40 4.64 -24.56
C LEU A 155 -1.83 3.68 -25.66
N ASN A 156 -2.38 2.51 -25.29
CA ASN A 156 -2.86 1.54 -26.27
C ASN A 156 -4.02 2.10 -27.10
N THR A 157 -4.92 2.86 -26.47
CA THR A 157 -6.08 3.43 -27.17
C THR A 157 -5.66 4.56 -28.12
N LEU A 158 -4.73 5.42 -27.71
CA LEU A 158 -4.46 6.69 -28.40
C LEU A 158 -3.21 6.66 -29.29
N ALA A 159 -2.27 5.74 -29.04
CA ALA A 159 -0.95 5.74 -29.66
C ALA A 159 -0.45 4.37 -30.12
N CYS A 160 -1.30 3.35 -30.23
CA CYS A 160 -0.88 2.06 -30.79
C CYS A 160 -0.33 2.24 -32.22
N GLY A 161 0.90 1.79 -32.45
CA GLY A 161 1.62 1.96 -33.71
C GLY A 161 2.13 3.37 -34.00
N LYS A 162 2.06 4.30 -33.05
CA LYS A 162 2.43 5.71 -33.21
C LYS A 162 3.41 6.18 -32.14
N LYS A 163 4.08 7.30 -32.40
CA LYS A 163 5.10 7.87 -31.52
C LYS A 163 4.50 8.60 -30.32
N VAL A 164 5.10 8.37 -29.15
CA VAL A 164 4.79 9.07 -27.90
C VAL A 164 6.07 9.73 -27.42
N ILE A 165 6.04 11.06 -27.33
CA ILE A 165 7.20 11.86 -26.92
C ILE A 165 7.19 12.00 -25.39
N VAL A 166 8.31 11.68 -24.75
CA VAL A 166 8.47 11.78 -23.29
C VAL A 166 9.92 12.13 -22.93
N SER A 167 10.12 12.90 -21.87
CA SER A 167 11.46 13.21 -21.35
C SER A 167 12.19 11.93 -20.90
N ARG A 168 13.47 11.79 -21.27
CA ARG A 168 14.33 10.70 -20.78
C ARG A 168 14.43 10.69 -19.25
N GLY A 169 14.40 11.87 -18.63
CA GLY A 169 14.41 12.04 -17.18
C GLY A 169 13.12 11.63 -16.48
N GLU A 170 12.08 11.23 -17.22
CA GLU A 170 10.76 10.82 -16.75
C GLU A 170 10.46 9.32 -17.03
N LEU A 171 11.45 8.56 -17.53
CA LEU A 171 11.36 7.11 -17.74
C LEU A 171 11.64 6.34 -16.44
N ILE A 172 10.64 6.32 -15.56
CA ILE A 172 10.79 5.87 -14.17
C ILE A 172 10.50 4.38 -13.97
N GLU A 173 11.05 3.82 -12.89
CA GLU A 173 10.68 2.52 -12.34
C GLU A 173 10.04 2.68 -10.96
N ILE A 174 8.86 2.10 -10.76
CA ILE A 174 8.11 2.13 -9.50
C ILE A 174 7.88 0.70 -9.00
N GLY A 175 8.20 0.45 -7.72
CA GLY A 175 7.83 -0.80 -7.05
C GLY A 175 8.48 -2.07 -7.63
N GLY A 176 9.61 -1.93 -8.33
CA GLY A 176 10.46 -3.04 -8.81
C GLY A 176 9.98 -3.79 -10.06
N SER A 177 8.79 -3.51 -10.59
CA SER A 177 8.24 -4.21 -11.76
C SER A 177 7.45 -3.32 -12.73
N PHE A 178 7.10 -2.10 -12.32
CA PHE A 178 6.46 -1.13 -13.21
C PHE A 178 7.53 -0.19 -13.77
N ARG A 179 7.78 -0.29 -15.07
CA ARG A 179 8.70 0.58 -15.81
C ARG A 179 7.93 1.26 -16.93
N ILE A 180 7.98 2.59 -17.00
CA ILE A 180 7.31 3.34 -18.08
C ILE A 180 7.71 2.83 -19.47
N PRO A 181 9.00 2.60 -19.78
CA PRO A 181 9.40 2.04 -21.08
C PRO A 181 8.74 0.70 -21.42
N ASP A 182 8.69 -0.22 -20.46
CA ASP A 182 8.12 -1.56 -20.68
C ASP A 182 6.60 -1.48 -20.91
N VAL A 183 5.92 -0.61 -20.18
CA VAL A 183 4.47 -0.38 -20.31
C VAL A 183 4.14 0.27 -21.65
N MET A 184 4.95 1.25 -22.08
CA MET A 184 4.82 1.87 -23.40
C MET A 184 5.03 0.86 -24.52
N ALA A 185 6.09 0.05 -24.46
CA ALA A 185 6.37 -0.97 -25.45
C ALA A 185 5.22 -2.00 -25.55
N ARG A 186 4.67 -2.43 -24.40
CA ARG A 186 3.57 -3.40 -24.36
C ARG A 186 2.23 -2.81 -24.79
N SER A 187 2.01 -1.50 -24.64
CA SER A 187 0.77 -0.86 -25.09
C SER A 187 0.70 -0.73 -26.61
N GLY A 188 1.82 -0.97 -27.31
CA GLY A 188 1.95 -0.78 -28.75
C GLY A 188 2.39 0.63 -29.14
N ALA A 189 2.62 1.52 -28.17
CA ALA A 189 3.17 2.84 -28.41
C ALA A 189 4.67 2.77 -28.76
N ILE A 190 5.11 3.65 -29.64
CA ILE A 190 6.52 3.80 -30.01
C ILE A 190 7.12 4.89 -29.12
N LEU A 191 7.91 4.50 -28.12
CA LEU A 191 8.61 5.42 -27.23
C LEU A 191 9.58 6.30 -28.02
N THR A 192 9.39 7.63 -27.94
CA THR A 192 10.30 8.64 -28.45
C THR A 192 10.82 9.46 -27.27
N GLU A 193 11.99 9.08 -26.76
CA GLU A 193 12.61 9.77 -25.63
C GLU A 193 13.36 11.03 -26.08
N VAL A 194 13.20 12.12 -25.33
CA VAL A 194 13.83 13.42 -25.63
C VAL A 194 14.63 13.98 -24.47
N GLY A 195 15.53 14.92 -24.75
CA GLY A 195 16.40 15.53 -23.76
C GLY A 195 17.37 14.54 -23.10
N THR A 196 17.76 14.86 -21.88
CA THR A 196 18.70 14.06 -21.06
C THR A 196 18.11 13.75 -19.69
N THR A 197 18.75 12.85 -18.95
CA THR A 197 18.29 12.41 -17.62
C THR A 197 18.04 13.58 -16.66
N ASN A 198 18.96 14.54 -16.61
CA ASN A 198 18.89 15.67 -15.68
C ASN A 198 18.27 16.93 -16.31
N ARG A 199 18.38 17.11 -17.63
CA ARG A 199 17.94 18.33 -18.32
C ARG A 199 17.14 18.01 -19.57
N THR A 200 15.90 18.48 -19.59
CA THR A 200 15.04 18.50 -20.78
C THR A 200 14.51 19.91 -20.98
N HIS A 201 14.48 20.35 -22.23
CA HIS A 201 14.04 21.66 -22.67
C HIS A 201 12.84 21.52 -23.62
N ILE A 202 12.05 22.58 -23.78
CA ILE A 202 10.88 22.55 -24.67
C ILE A 202 11.25 22.26 -26.13
N TYR A 203 12.41 22.73 -26.60
CA TYR A 203 12.88 22.46 -27.96
C TYR A 203 13.18 20.97 -28.20
N ASP A 204 13.52 20.21 -27.15
CA ASP A 204 13.76 18.76 -27.28
C ASP A 204 12.46 18.04 -27.66
N TYR A 205 11.32 18.49 -27.10
CA TYR A 205 10.00 17.99 -27.47
C TYR A 205 9.61 18.43 -28.88
N GLU A 206 9.75 19.72 -29.19
CA GLU A 206 9.33 20.29 -30.48
C GLU A 206 10.07 19.67 -31.67
N GLN A 207 11.38 19.41 -31.55
CA GLN A 207 12.19 18.79 -32.60
C GLN A 207 11.84 17.31 -32.86
N ALA A 208 11.23 16.63 -31.88
CA ALA A 208 10.84 15.23 -32.01
C ALA A 208 9.44 15.04 -32.61
N ILE A 209 8.68 16.12 -32.83
CA ILE A 209 7.34 16.07 -33.42
C ILE A 209 7.44 15.80 -34.93
N ASP A 210 6.71 14.80 -35.38
CA ASP A 210 6.55 14.43 -36.79
C ASP A 210 5.13 13.89 -37.09
N GLU A 211 4.90 13.46 -38.33
CA GLU A 211 3.60 12.92 -38.78
C GLU A 211 3.18 11.64 -38.05
N GLN A 212 4.12 10.91 -37.44
CA GLN A 212 3.85 9.69 -36.68
C GLN A 212 3.55 9.97 -35.21
N THR A 213 3.69 11.22 -34.76
CA THR A 213 3.49 11.62 -33.37
C THR A 213 2.00 11.59 -33.02
N ALA A 214 1.64 10.80 -32.01
CA ALA A 214 0.27 10.67 -31.53
C ALA A 214 -0.02 11.58 -30.33
N LEU A 215 0.93 11.72 -29.41
CA LEU A 215 0.74 12.47 -28.16
C LEU A 215 2.07 12.82 -27.49
N ILE A 216 2.00 13.81 -26.60
CA ILE A 216 3.08 14.20 -25.68
C ILE A 216 2.72 13.66 -24.30
N MET A 217 3.65 12.96 -23.66
CA MET A 217 3.46 12.40 -22.33
C MET A 217 4.41 13.06 -21.33
N LYS A 218 3.85 13.43 -20.17
CA LYS A 218 4.60 13.87 -18.99
C LYS A 218 4.41 12.84 -17.88
N VAL A 219 5.49 12.44 -17.21
CA VAL A 219 5.41 11.52 -16.05
C VAL A 219 5.98 12.19 -14.81
N HIS A 220 5.20 12.20 -13.73
CA HIS A 220 5.63 12.74 -12.46
C HIS A 220 6.62 11.82 -11.73
N LYS A 221 7.73 12.39 -11.26
CA LYS A 221 8.80 11.67 -10.54
C LYS A 221 8.42 11.42 -9.07
N SER A 222 7.43 10.55 -8.88
CA SER A 222 6.76 10.35 -7.58
C SER A 222 7.53 9.51 -6.55
N ASN A 223 8.67 8.90 -6.92
CA ASN A 223 9.43 8.00 -6.05
C ASN A 223 10.94 8.27 -6.00
N TYR A 224 11.44 9.30 -6.68
CA TYR A 224 12.82 9.77 -6.57
C TYR A 224 12.93 11.25 -6.95
N LYS A 225 14.07 11.86 -6.63
CA LYS A 225 14.38 13.25 -6.98
C LYS A 225 15.78 13.31 -7.57
N ILE A 226 15.96 14.12 -8.61
CA ILE A 226 17.29 14.44 -9.16
C ILE A 226 17.72 15.76 -8.53
N ILE A 227 18.91 15.79 -7.93
CA ILE A 227 19.49 16.96 -7.26
C ILE A 227 20.73 17.42 -8.04
N GLY A 228 20.92 18.73 -8.17
CA GLY A 228 22.05 19.34 -8.87
C GLY A 228 21.62 20.15 -10.11
N PHE A 229 22.37 20.06 -11.20
CA PHE A 229 22.05 20.76 -12.45
C PHE A 229 20.90 20.08 -13.19
N THR A 230 19.66 20.45 -12.84
CA THR A 230 18.45 19.87 -13.40
C THR A 230 17.58 20.90 -14.11
N LYS A 231 16.89 20.47 -15.18
CA LYS A 231 15.85 21.26 -15.84
C LYS A 231 14.73 20.36 -16.32
N GLU A 232 13.50 20.79 -16.10
CA GLU A 232 12.28 20.08 -16.48
C GLU A 232 11.35 21.06 -17.19
N VAL A 233 10.59 20.56 -18.17
CA VAL A 233 9.58 21.33 -18.89
C VAL A 233 8.28 21.31 -18.10
N GLY A 234 7.71 22.49 -17.86
CA GLY A 234 6.45 22.63 -17.13
C GLY A 234 5.25 22.07 -17.92
N LEU A 235 4.20 21.66 -17.21
CA LEU A 235 2.99 21.12 -17.85
C LEU A 235 2.33 22.14 -18.78
N GLU A 236 2.23 23.41 -18.38
CA GLU A 236 1.64 24.49 -19.19
C GLU A 236 2.41 24.72 -20.50
N GLU A 237 3.74 24.58 -20.48
CA GLU A 237 4.57 24.69 -21.69
C GLU A 237 4.29 23.52 -22.65
N LEU A 238 4.14 22.29 -22.13
CA LEU A 238 3.78 21.13 -22.93
C LEU A 238 2.37 21.25 -23.49
N VAL A 239 1.40 21.72 -22.71
CA VAL A 239 0.03 22.00 -23.19
C VAL A 239 0.04 23.04 -24.31
N THR A 240 0.80 24.11 -24.15
CA THR A 240 0.97 25.14 -25.20
C THR A 240 1.54 24.53 -26.49
N LEU A 241 2.58 23.68 -26.37
CA LEU A 241 3.18 22.98 -27.51
C LEU A 241 2.18 22.00 -28.17
N GLY A 242 1.45 21.24 -27.35
CA GLY A 242 0.41 20.32 -27.82
C GLY A 242 -0.68 21.04 -28.61
N GLN A 243 -1.15 22.20 -28.12
CA GLN A 243 -2.11 23.03 -28.84
C GLN A 243 -1.56 23.54 -30.18
N LYS A 244 -0.31 24.03 -30.19
CA LYS A 244 0.36 24.51 -31.41
C LYS A 244 0.42 23.43 -32.51
N HIS A 245 0.65 22.18 -32.13
CA HIS A 245 0.79 21.05 -33.07
C HIS A 245 -0.45 20.16 -33.16
N ASN A 246 -1.56 20.53 -32.51
CA ASN A 246 -2.78 19.72 -32.42
C ASN A 246 -2.55 18.28 -31.90
N LEU A 247 -1.67 18.14 -30.90
CA LEU A 247 -1.34 16.89 -30.23
C LEU A 247 -1.91 16.88 -28.81
N PRO A 248 -2.54 15.78 -28.36
CA PRO A 248 -2.95 15.65 -26.98
C PRO A 248 -1.75 15.56 -26.03
N VAL A 249 -1.89 16.18 -24.87
CA VAL A 249 -0.94 16.09 -23.75
C VAL A 249 -1.53 15.22 -22.65
N ILE A 250 -0.77 14.23 -22.22
CA ILE A 250 -1.15 13.28 -21.17
C ILE A 250 -0.18 13.40 -20.02
N GLU A 251 -0.70 13.49 -18.79
CA GLU A 251 0.09 13.46 -17.57
C GLU A 251 -0.19 12.18 -16.77
N ASP A 252 0.85 11.38 -16.53
CA ASP A 252 0.83 10.40 -15.44
C ASP A 252 1.31 11.10 -14.17
N LEU A 253 0.34 11.60 -13.39
CA LEU A 253 0.59 12.26 -12.11
C LEU A 253 0.99 11.24 -11.04
N GLY A 254 0.45 10.02 -11.12
CA GLY A 254 0.81 8.90 -10.27
C GLY A 254 0.32 8.97 -8.81
N SER A 255 0.46 10.12 -8.12
CA SER A 255 0.25 10.27 -6.67
C SER A 255 -1.21 10.44 -6.25
N GLY A 256 -2.02 11.07 -7.12
CA GLY A 256 -3.44 11.32 -6.87
C GLY A 256 -3.68 12.34 -5.76
N ASN A 257 -2.88 13.41 -5.72
CA ASN A 257 -3.03 14.45 -4.71
C ASN A 257 -4.20 15.40 -5.02
N PHE A 258 -5.13 15.52 -4.08
CA PHE A 258 -6.30 16.41 -4.16
C PHE A 258 -6.22 17.59 -3.18
N VAL A 259 -5.26 17.58 -2.26
CA VAL A 259 -5.14 18.57 -1.17
C VAL A 259 -3.80 19.27 -1.26
N ASP A 260 -3.80 20.58 -1.10
CA ASP A 260 -2.56 21.35 -1.02
C ASP A 260 -1.87 21.09 0.33
N LEU A 261 -0.93 20.14 0.32
CA LEU A 261 -0.20 19.70 1.50
C LEU A 261 0.84 20.74 1.97
N THR A 262 1.12 21.78 1.18
CA THR A 262 2.04 22.86 1.59
C THR A 262 1.48 23.65 2.78
N LYS A 263 0.15 23.74 2.90
CA LYS A 263 -0.56 24.28 4.07
C LYS A 263 -0.21 23.57 5.38
N TYR A 264 0.34 22.36 5.30
CA TYR A 264 0.71 21.51 6.43
C TYR A 264 2.23 21.30 6.55
N GLY A 265 3.03 22.08 5.81
CA GLY A 265 4.49 22.06 5.88
C GLY A 265 5.16 20.97 5.04
N LEU A 266 4.46 20.40 4.05
CA LEU A 266 5.05 19.45 3.09
C LEU A 266 5.50 20.19 1.82
N GLU A 267 6.43 19.57 1.07
CA GLU A 267 6.81 20.03 -0.27
C GLU A 267 5.60 20.06 -1.22
N LYS A 268 5.72 20.88 -2.27
CA LYS A 268 4.69 21.02 -3.29
C LYS A 268 4.59 19.72 -4.10
N GLU A 269 3.43 19.09 -4.01
CA GLU A 269 3.01 17.97 -4.85
C GLU A 269 1.97 18.46 -5.87
N PRO A 270 2.03 18.08 -7.16
CA PRO A 270 1.07 18.56 -8.13
C PRO A 270 -0.35 18.05 -7.82
N LEU A 271 -1.31 18.96 -7.92
CA LEU A 271 -2.73 18.70 -7.66
C LEU A 271 -3.43 18.23 -8.93
N VAL A 272 -4.25 17.20 -8.82
CA VAL A 272 -5.08 16.70 -9.94
C VAL A 272 -5.90 17.83 -10.56
N GLN A 273 -6.52 18.67 -9.72
CA GLN A 273 -7.34 19.79 -10.17
C GLN A 273 -6.52 20.85 -10.92
N LYS A 274 -5.25 21.05 -10.54
CA LYS A 274 -4.37 22.02 -11.21
C LYS A 274 -3.87 21.49 -12.55
N SER A 275 -3.62 20.19 -12.66
CA SER A 275 -3.29 19.56 -13.94
C SER A 275 -4.43 19.73 -14.96
N ILE A 276 -5.68 19.43 -14.55
CA ILE A 276 -6.86 19.65 -15.41
C ILE A 276 -7.02 21.12 -15.79
N ALA A 277 -6.91 22.04 -14.82
CA ALA A 277 -7.01 23.47 -15.08
C ALA A 277 -5.91 24.02 -16.01
N ALA A 278 -4.72 23.40 -16.03
CA ALA A 278 -3.64 23.75 -16.95
C ALA A 278 -3.94 23.37 -18.41
N GLY A 279 -5.03 22.64 -18.68
CA GLY A 279 -5.51 22.34 -20.04
C GLY A 279 -5.02 21.01 -20.62
N VAL A 280 -4.41 20.15 -19.78
CA VAL A 280 -4.02 18.78 -20.14
C VAL A 280 -5.23 18.01 -20.67
N ASP A 281 -5.00 17.13 -21.64
CA ASP A 281 -6.08 16.38 -22.27
C ASP A 281 -6.49 15.17 -21.43
N ILE A 282 -5.53 14.53 -20.76
CA ILE A 282 -5.72 13.38 -19.87
C ILE A 282 -4.76 13.43 -18.69
N VAL A 283 -5.26 13.16 -17.48
CA VAL A 283 -4.46 12.92 -16.28
C VAL A 283 -4.78 11.52 -15.76
N SER A 284 -3.74 10.79 -15.33
CA SER A 284 -3.89 9.51 -14.65
C SER A 284 -3.15 9.45 -13.31
N PHE A 285 -3.72 8.75 -12.33
CA PHE A 285 -3.12 8.56 -11.00
C PHE A 285 -3.66 7.34 -10.24
N SER A 286 -2.98 7.00 -9.14
CA SER A 286 -3.36 5.90 -8.25
C SER A 286 -4.38 6.33 -7.18
N GLY A 287 -5.35 5.47 -6.87
CA GLY A 287 -6.32 5.72 -5.79
C GLY A 287 -5.83 5.43 -4.37
N ASP A 288 -4.79 4.59 -4.22
CA ASP A 288 -4.26 4.09 -2.94
C ASP A 288 -2.93 4.74 -2.56
N LYS A 289 -2.77 6.03 -2.88
CA LYS A 289 -1.63 6.85 -2.49
C LYS A 289 -2.10 8.10 -1.74
N LEU A 290 -1.92 9.30 -2.29
CA LEU A 290 -2.35 10.53 -1.59
C LEU A 290 -3.87 10.73 -1.60
N LEU A 291 -4.59 10.08 -2.51
CA LEU A 291 -6.05 10.02 -2.46
C LEU A 291 -6.55 9.24 -1.22
N GLY A 292 -5.73 8.35 -0.65
CA GLY A 292 -6.09 7.61 0.56
C GLY A 292 -7.31 6.68 0.41
N GLY A 293 -7.59 6.23 -0.82
CA GLY A 293 -8.64 5.28 -1.15
C GLY A 293 -8.12 3.86 -1.38
N PRO A 294 -8.95 2.98 -1.97
CA PRO A 294 -8.52 1.65 -2.38
C PRO A 294 -7.67 1.71 -3.66
N GLN A 295 -7.05 0.59 -4.02
CA GLN A 295 -6.32 0.48 -5.27
C GLN A 295 -7.26 0.77 -6.46
N ALA A 296 -6.85 1.74 -7.28
CA ALA A 296 -7.55 2.12 -8.50
C ALA A 296 -6.57 2.87 -9.43
N GLY A 297 -6.83 2.82 -10.73
CA GLY A 297 -6.23 3.70 -11.72
C GLY A 297 -7.29 4.64 -12.24
N ILE A 298 -7.15 5.92 -11.94
CA ILE A 298 -8.16 6.92 -12.28
C ILE A 298 -7.65 7.68 -13.50
N ILE A 299 -8.50 7.79 -14.54
CA ILE A 299 -8.23 8.51 -15.78
C ILE A 299 -9.26 9.64 -15.88
N LEU A 300 -8.80 10.88 -15.92
CA LEU A 300 -9.62 12.09 -16.01
C LEU A 300 -9.22 12.89 -17.24
N GLY A 301 -10.15 13.62 -17.85
CA GLY A 301 -9.77 14.55 -18.90
C GLY A 301 -10.93 14.97 -19.79
N LYS A 302 -10.59 15.32 -21.04
CA LYS A 302 -11.58 15.74 -22.05
C LYS A 302 -12.36 14.53 -22.57
N ARG A 303 -13.68 14.69 -22.71
CA ARG A 303 -14.60 13.60 -23.07
C ARG A 303 -14.22 12.92 -24.37
N LYS A 304 -13.74 13.69 -25.36
CA LYS A 304 -13.31 13.18 -26.68
C LYS A 304 -12.20 12.12 -26.59
N PHE A 305 -11.39 12.11 -25.54
CA PHE A 305 -10.34 11.10 -25.33
C PHE A 305 -10.76 9.99 -24.37
N ILE A 306 -11.55 10.32 -23.34
CA ILE A 306 -12.01 9.32 -22.35
C ILE A 306 -12.98 8.32 -22.98
N GLU A 307 -13.90 8.75 -23.86
CA GLU A 307 -14.90 7.87 -24.47
C GLU A 307 -14.29 6.73 -25.33
N PRO A 308 -13.27 6.99 -26.18
CA PRO A 308 -12.52 5.92 -26.83
C PRO A 308 -11.87 4.93 -25.84
N ILE A 309 -11.30 5.43 -24.73
CA ILE A 309 -10.64 4.58 -23.71
C ILE A 309 -11.68 3.66 -23.04
N LYS A 310 -12.87 4.16 -22.72
CA LYS A 310 -13.98 3.36 -22.18
C LYS A 310 -14.38 2.21 -23.10
N LYS A 311 -14.35 2.45 -24.42
CA LYS A 311 -14.72 1.48 -25.48
C LYS A 311 -13.62 0.49 -25.83
N ASN A 312 -12.37 0.73 -25.41
CA ASN A 312 -11.28 -0.19 -25.67
C ASN A 312 -11.56 -1.57 -25.04
N PRO A 313 -11.54 -2.69 -25.79
CA PRO A 313 -11.81 -4.03 -25.26
C PRO A 313 -10.93 -4.44 -24.07
N LEU A 314 -9.70 -3.94 -23.99
CA LEU A 314 -8.78 -4.22 -22.87
C LEU A 314 -9.28 -3.66 -21.54
N ASN A 315 -10.16 -2.65 -21.57
CA ASN A 315 -10.86 -2.18 -20.37
C ASN A 315 -11.56 -3.35 -19.66
N ARG A 316 -12.10 -4.33 -20.39
CA ARG A 316 -12.79 -5.47 -19.76
C ARG A 316 -11.86 -6.32 -18.88
N ALA A 317 -10.58 -6.39 -19.22
CA ALA A 317 -9.55 -7.07 -18.44
C ALA A 317 -9.01 -6.21 -17.30
N LEU A 318 -8.99 -4.89 -17.46
CA LEU A 318 -8.51 -3.92 -16.48
C LEU A 318 -9.62 -3.33 -15.61
N ARG A 319 -10.85 -3.82 -15.74
CA ARG A 319 -12.03 -3.24 -15.10
C ARG A 319 -11.92 -3.27 -13.58
N ILE A 320 -12.23 -2.15 -12.93
CA ILE A 320 -12.33 -2.06 -11.48
C ILE A 320 -13.40 -3.04 -10.94
N ASP A 321 -13.09 -3.69 -9.81
CA ASP A 321 -14.00 -4.61 -9.15
C ASP A 321 -15.02 -3.87 -8.28
N LYS A 322 -16.02 -4.61 -7.78
CA LYS A 322 -17.13 -4.05 -6.99
C LYS A 322 -16.64 -3.40 -5.70
N LEU A 323 -15.71 -4.05 -5.00
CA LEU A 323 -15.23 -3.62 -3.68
C LEU A 323 -14.43 -2.33 -3.81
N THR A 324 -13.42 -2.33 -4.69
CA THR A 324 -12.61 -1.12 -4.91
C THR A 324 -13.45 0.05 -5.41
N LEU A 325 -14.48 -0.18 -6.24
CA LEU A 325 -15.41 0.88 -6.65
C LEU A 325 -16.21 1.47 -5.48
N ALA A 326 -16.80 0.62 -4.63
CA ALA A 326 -17.57 1.02 -3.46
C ALA A 326 -16.71 1.81 -2.45
N GLY A 327 -15.49 1.32 -2.19
CA GLY A 327 -14.54 2.04 -1.34
C GLY A 327 -14.11 3.38 -1.95
N LEU A 328 -13.90 3.43 -3.27
CA LEU A 328 -13.52 4.65 -3.97
C LEU A 328 -14.63 5.71 -3.93
N GLU A 329 -15.88 5.32 -4.18
CA GLU A 329 -17.03 6.23 -4.08
C GLU A 329 -17.10 6.89 -2.70
N SER A 330 -17.02 6.07 -1.64
CA SER A 330 -17.05 6.57 -0.27
C SER A 330 -15.87 7.49 0.05
N THR A 331 -14.67 7.18 -0.44
CA THR A 331 -13.50 8.06 -0.30
C THR A 331 -13.71 9.39 -1.03
N LEU A 332 -14.21 9.38 -2.27
CA LEU A 332 -14.45 10.59 -3.06
C LEU A 332 -15.51 11.49 -2.41
N ARG A 333 -16.56 10.91 -1.82
CA ARG A 333 -17.56 11.69 -1.06
C ARG A 333 -16.95 12.47 0.10
N LEU A 334 -15.93 11.92 0.78
CA LEU A 334 -15.22 12.64 1.84
C LEU A 334 -14.48 13.88 1.31
N TYR A 335 -14.05 13.88 0.05
CA TYR A 335 -13.37 15.01 -0.58
C TYR A 335 -14.31 16.17 -0.95
N GLN A 336 -15.63 15.99 -0.86
CA GLN A 336 -16.58 17.10 -1.04
C GLN A 336 -16.43 18.17 0.06
N ASP A 337 -15.85 17.82 1.22
CA ASP A 337 -15.38 18.75 2.24
C ASP A 337 -13.90 18.45 2.60
N GLU A 338 -12.99 19.35 2.21
CA GLU A 338 -11.55 19.22 2.49
C GLU A 338 -11.25 18.99 3.99
N LYS A 339 -11.99 19.66 4.90
CA LYS A 339 -11.78 19.47 6.35
C LYS A 339 -12.20 18.08 6.79
N GLN A 340 -13.28 17.55 6.21
CA GLN A 340 -13.73 16.20 6.47
C GLN A 340 -12.74 15.16 5.93
N ALA A 341 -12.26 15.34 4.70
CA ALA A 341 -11.24 14.49 4.09
C ALA A 341 -9.99 14.36 4.97
N LEU A 342 -9.44 15.49 5.43
CA LEU A 342 -8.25 15.52 6.30
C LEU A 342 -8.45 14.82 7.64
N LYS A 343 -9.68 14.81 8.16
CA LYS A 343 -10.02 14.20 9.45
C LYS A 343 -10.29 12.70 9.33
N GLU A 344 -11.02 12.29 8.29
CA GLU A 344 -11.57 10.94 8.16
C GLU A 344 -10.71 10.02 7.30
N ILE A 345 -10.00 10.54 6.29
CA ILE A 345 -9.09 9.74 5.46
C ILE A 345 -7.79 9.50 6.23
N PRO A 346 -7.47 8.25 6.62
CA PRO A 346 -6.34 8.00 7.49
C PRO A 346 -5.02 8.46 6.88
N THR A 347 -4.80 8.24 5.58
CA THR A 347 -3.57 8.65 4.90
C THR A 347 -3.31 10.15 5.06
N LEU A 348 -4.31 10.99 4.79
CA LEU A 348 -4.19 12.44 4.95
C LEU A 348 -3.97 12.85 6.42
N ARG A 349 -4.71 12.23 7.35
CA ARG A 349 -4.56 12.47 8.79
C ARG A 349 -3.15 12.15 9.28
N LEU A 350 -2.58 11.03 8.84
CA LEU A 350 -1.23 10.58 9.21
C LEU A 350 -0.15 11.56 8.73
N LEU A 351 -0.34 12.17 7.55
CA LEU A 351 0.58 13.17 7.00
C LEU A 351 0.49 14.51 7.75
N THR A 352 -0.71 14.88 8.18
CA THR A 352 -1.02 16.23 8.70
C THR A 352 -1.08 16.33 10.23
N PHE A 353 -0.69 15.27 10.95
CA PHE A 353 -0.68 15.30 12.42
C PHE A 353 0.18 16.46 12.97
N PRO A 354 -0.36 17.28 13.89
CA PRO A 354 0.42 18.32 14.56
C PRO A 354 1.55 17.71 15.40
N PRO A 355 2.75 18.33 15.46
CA PRO A 355 3.87 17.83 16.27
C PRO A 355 3.51 17.62 17.75
N ALA A 356 2.64 18.46 18.32
CA ALA A 356 2.16 18.33 19.69
C ALA A 356 1.33 17.04 19.90
N TYR A 357 0.57 16.61 18.89
CA TYR A 357 -0.15 15.33 18.95
C TYR A 357 0.83 14.16 19.00
N LEU A 358 1.79 14.11 18.07
CA LEU A 358 2.81 13.05 18.03
C LEU A 358 3.62 12.97 19.33
N ARG A 359 4.00 14.11 19.90
CA ARG A 359 4.69 14.16 21.20
C ARG A 359 3.86 13.51 22.31
N ARG A 360 2.56 13.82 22.39
CA ARG A 360 1.66 13.19 23.39
C ARG A 360 1.54 11.68 23.19
N GLN A 361 1.44 11.23 21.93
CA GLN A 361 1.38 9.80 21.61
C GLN A 361 2.67 9.07 22.00
N ALA A 362 3.84 9.66 21.75
CA ALA A 362 5.12 9.11 22.18
C ALA A 362 5.24 8.99 23.71
N PHE A 363 4.81 10.02 24.47
CA PHE A 363 4.76 9.92 25.93
C PHE A 363 3.82 8.84 26.43
N ARG A 364 2.64 8.74 25.82
CA ARG A 364 1.65 7.71 26.17
C ARG A 364 2.22 6.31 25.92
N LEU A 365 2.82 6.07 24.75
CA LEU A 365 3.44 4.79 24.42
C LEU A 365 4.60 4.46 25.35
N LYS A 366 5.51 5.41 25.59
CA LYS A 366 6.61 5.24 26.55
C LYS A 366 6.09 4.79 27.91
N LYS A 367 5.08 5.47 28.46
CA LYS A 367 4.51 5.15 29.78
C LYS A 367 3.89 3.75 29.80
N LEU A 368 3.18 3.35 28.75
CA LEU A 368 2.60 2.00 28.65
C LEU A 368 3.68 0.91 28.70
N ILE A 369 4.81 1.12 28.02
CA ILE A 369 5.92 0.16 28.01
C ILE A 369 6.63 0.17 29.36
N GLN A 370 6.98 1.35 29.91
CA GLN A 370 7.65 1.44 31.22
C GLN A 370 6.83 0.82 32.36
N ASN A 371 5.50 0.91 32.32
CA ASN A 371 4.65 0.27 33.31
C ASN A 371 4.62 -1.26 33.20
N SER A 372 5.07 -1.82 32.07
CA SER A 372 5.00 -3.26 31.79
C SER A 372 6.33 -3.99 31.94
N PHE A 373 7.45 -3.26 32.03
CA PHE A 373 8.80 -3.83 32.05
C PHE A 373 9.71 -3.09 33.03
N ASP A 374 10.57 -3.83 33.72
CA ASP A 374 11.66 -3.26 34.52
C ASP A 374 12.71 -2.65 33.59
N GLU A 375 13.29 -1.51 33.97
CA GLU A 375 14.36 -0.83 33.24
C GLU A 375 15.61 -1.71 33.04
N LYS A 376 15.80 -2.72 33.89
CA LYS A 376 16.84 -3.74 33.74
C LYS A 376 16.62 -4.65 32.54
N ILE A 377 15.38 -4.81 32.07
CA ILE A 377 15.02 -5.65 30.93
C ILE A 377 14.99 -4.81 29.64
N LEU A 378 14.34 -3.65 29.71
CA LEU A 378 14.19 -2.73 28.58
C LEU A 378 14.41 -1.28 29.02
N LYS A 379 15.40 -0.61 28.41
CA LYS A 379 15.52 0.84 28.50
C LYS A 379 14.61 1.49 27.46
N VAL A 380 13.81 2.45 27.88
CA VAL A 380 12.80 3.11 27.03
C VAL A 380 12.97 4.63 27.05
N GLY A 381 13.13 5.23 25.88
CA GLY A 381 13.31 6.66 25.70
C GLY A 381 12.37 7.26 24.66
N ILE A 382 12.46 8.57 24.47
CA ILE A 382 11.83 9.29 23.35
C ILE A 382 12.92 10.08 22.63
N LYS A 383 12.96 9.99 21.31
CA LYS A 383 13.88 10.76 20.45
C LYS A 383 13.05 11.53 19.43
N ARG A 384 13.49 12.75 19.07
CA ARG A 384 13.00 13.42 17.86
C ARG A 384 13.56 12.69 16.65
N SER A 385 12.76 12.46 15.64
CA SER A 385 13.18 11.81 14.40
C SER A 385 12.36 12.36 13.24
N VAL A 386 12.46 11.72 12.08
CA VAL A 386 11.69 12.04 10.88
C VAL A 386 10.97 10.80 10.38
N SER A 387 9.67 10.94 10.15
CA SER A 387 8.85 9.99 9.40
C SER A 387 9.03 10.26 7.90
N LYS A 388 8.56 9.33 7.05
CA LYS A 388 8.58 9.51 5.59
C LYS A 388 7.16 9.42 5.04
N VAL A 389 6.88 10.17 3.98
CA VAL A 389 5.60 10.03 3.26
C VAL A 389 5.47 8.62 2.70
N GLY A 390 6.54 8.07 2.13
CA GLY A 390 6.54 6.75 1.49
C GLY A 390 6.53 6.83 -0.03
N GLY A 391 6.49 5.67 -0.69
CA GLY A 391 6.67 5.59 -2.14
C GLY A 391 5.47 6.13 -2.93
N GLY A 392 5.75 6.80 -4.05
CA GLY A 392 4.76 7.08 -5.09
C GLY A 392 4.04 8.43 -5.01
N ALA A 393 4.52 9.37 -4.18
CA ALA A 393 4.08 10.76 -4.18
C ALA A 393 5.24 11.73 -3.93
N LEU A 394 5.64 11.93 -2.66
CA LEU A 394 6.63 12.92 -2.22
C LEU A 394 7.97 12.26 -1.83
N PRO A 395 8.88 11.98 -2.79
CA PRO A 395 10.14 11.30 -2.51
C PRO A 395 11.08 12.20 -1.71
N GLY A 396 11.68 11.63 -0.66
CA GLY A 396 12.64 12.33 0.19
C GLY A 396 12.01 13.26 1.24
N GLN A 397 10.71 13.55 1.16
CA GLN A 397 10.02 14.38 2.15
C GLN A 397 10.15 13.79 3.55
N GLU A 398 10.73 14.59 4.44
CA GLU A 398 10.85 14.29 5.86
C GLU A 398 9.70 14.94 6.63
N LEU A 399 9.10 14.18 7.54
CA LEU A 399 8.01 14.64 8.37
C LEU A 399 8.48 14.60 9.84
N PRO A 400 8.67 15.74 10.52
CA PRO A 400 9.09 15.74 11.93
C PRO A 400 8.19 14.84 12.80
N THR A 401 8.80 13.97 13.60
CA THR A 401 8.09 13.00 14.45
C THR A 401 8.79 12.79 15.80
N PHE A 402 8.14 12.00 16.65
CA PHE A 402 8.72 11.48 17.88
C PHE A 402 8.68 9.96 17.84
N VAL A 403 9.82 9.33 18.08
CA VAL A 403 9.91 7.86 18.20
C VAL A 403 10.05 7.47 19.66
N VAL A 404 9.45 6.36 20.05
CA VAL A 404 9.81 5.67 21.29
C VAL A 404 10.96 4.73 20.97
N VAL A 405 12.10 4.93 21.63
CA VAL A 405 13.30 4.10 21.44
C VAL A 405 13.38 3.04 22.52
N ILE A 406 13.73 1.81 22.13
CA ILE A 406 13.82 0.66 23.03
C ILE A 406 15.19 0.00 22.87
N LYS A 407 15.84 -0.29 24.00
CA LYS A 407 17.06 -1.09 24.07
C LYS A 407 16.87 -2.30 24.99
N PRO A 408 16.82 -3.53 24.45
CA PRO A 408 16.83 -4.75 25.27
C PRO A 408 18.20 -4.96 25.94
N ALA A 409 18.18 -5.50 27.17
CA ALA A 409 19.39 -5.78 27.93
C ALA A 409 20.04 -7.14 27.59
N HIS A 410 19.23 -8.13 27.23
CA HIS A 410 19.67 -9.53 27.12
C HIS A 410 19.72 -10.09 25.69
N ILE A 411 19.12 -9.41 24.72
CA ILE A 411 19.13 -9.80 23.31
C ILE A 411 19.55 -8.63 22.44
N SER A 412 19.97 -8.89 21.21
CA SER A 412 20.26 -7.81 20.26
C SER A 412 18.98 -7.08 19.83
N VAL A 413 19.11 -5.83 19.41
CA VAL A 413 17.99 -5.06 18.83
C VAL A 413 17.47 -5.71 17.55
N LEU A 414 18.38 -6.23 16.73
CA LEU A 414 18.02 -6.97 15.52
C LEU A 414 17.18 -8.21 15.84
N GLU A 415 17.57 -8.96 16.85
CA GLU A 415 16.81 -10.14 17.29
C GLU A 415 15.43 -9.75 17.83
N LEU A 416 15.33 -8.70 18.65
CA LEU A 416 14.03 -8.20 19.12
C LEU A 416 13.12 -7.83 17.94
N GLU A 417 13.65 -7.09 16.96
CA GLU A 417 12.90 -6.71 15.75
C GLU A 417 12.42 -7.93 14.95
N GLN A 418 13.29 -8.92 14.74
CA GLN A 418 12.92 -10.18 14.06
C GLN A 418 11.79 -10.91 14.80
N ARG A 419 11.84 -10.95 16.14
CA ARG A 419 10.83 -11.59 16.98
C ARG A 419 9.50 -10.83 16.96
N LEU A 420 9.53 -9.49 16.88
CA LEU A 420 8.33 -8.64 16.75
C LEU A 420 7.58 -8.90 15.43
N ARG A 421 8.28 -9.15 14.32
CA ARG A 421 7.64 -9.51 13.04
C ARG A 421 6.87 -10.83 13.07
N VAL A 422 7.21 -11.73 13.99
CA VAL A 422 6.53 -13.03 14.17
C VAL A 422 5.68 -13.08 15.44
N ALA A 423 5.51 -11.95 16.12
CA ALA A 423 4.58 -11.79 17.24
C ALA A 423 3.13 -11.71 16.75
N ARG A 424 2.17 -11.66 17.69
CA ARG A 424 0.73 -11.61 17.37
C ARG A 424 0.03 -10.47 18.13
N PRO A 425 -0.41 -9.42 17.41
CA PRO A 425 -0.19 -9.17 15.97
C PRO A 425 1.30 -8.89 15.65
N PRO A 426 1.74 -9.07 14.40
CA PRO A 426 3.07 -8.66 13.97
C PRO A 426 3.27 -7.15 14.13
N LEU A 427 4.47 -6.76 14.53
CA LEU A 427 4.89 -5.36 14.60
C LEU A 427 6.15 -5.16 13.77
N VAL A 428 6.13 -4.16 12.89
CA VAL A 428 7.27 -3.78 12.05
C VAL A 428 7.75 -2.40 12.47
N ALA A 429 9.01 -2.32 12.86
CA ALA A 429 9.68 -1.11 13.34
C ALA A 429 10.97 -0.88 12.55
N ARG A 430 11.64 0.26 12.80
CA ARG A 430 12.96 0.54 12.24
C ARG A 430 14.04 0.44 13.30
N ILE A 431 15.27 0.16 12.88
CA ILE A 431 16.45 0.16 13.74
C ILE A 431 17.32 1.36 13.35
N GLU A 432 17.65 2.20 14.31
CA GLU A 432 18.52 3.37 14.13
C GLU A 432 19.52 3.43 15.29
N GLU A 433 20.82 3.60 15.01
CA GLU A 433 21.86 3.73 16.05
C GLU A 433 21.81 2.62 17.12
N ASP A 434 21.55 1.37 16.71
CA ASP A 434 21.40 0.20 17.61
C ASP A 434 20.29 0.40 18.69
N LEU A 435 19.20 1.06 18.30
CA LEU A 435 17.94 1.21 19.02
C LEU A 435 16.77 0.76 18.16
N LEU A 436 15.79 0.10 18.78
CA LEU A 436 14.50 -0.16 18.12
C LEU A 436 13.65 1.11 18.20
N CYS A 437 13.26 1.67 17.06
CA CYS A 437 12.49 2.90 16.97
C CYS A 437 11.03 2.62 16.59
N LEU A 438 10.11 2.93 17.50
CA LEU A 438 8.67 2.90 17.26
C LEU A 438 8.17 4.30 16.92
N ASP A 439 7.94 4.58 15.65
CA ASP A 439 7.39 5.86 15.19
C ASP A 439 5.88 5.91 15.44
N VAL A 440 5.47 6.84 16.31
CA VAL A 440 4.06 6.96 16.71
C VAL A 440 3.17 7.58 15.64
N ARG A 441 3.73 8.06 14.52
CA ARG A 441 2.93 8.58 13.42
C ARG A 441 2.00 7.53 12.85
N THR A 442 2.49 6.31 12.64
CA THR A 442 1.77 5.24 11.92
C THR A 442 1.09 4.22 12.82
N ILE A 443 1.24 4.34 14.14
CA ILE A 443 0.60 3.48 15.13
C ILE A 443 -0.79 4.04 15.47
N GLN A 444 -1.84 3.24 15.29
CA GLN A 444 -3.20 3.65 15.61
C GLN A 444 -3.43 3.69 17.13
N ASN A 445 -4.46 4.44 17.55
CA ASN A 445 -4.73 4.69 18.98
C ASN A 445 -5.08 3.42 19.78
N ASP A 446 -5.77 2.49 19.14
CA ASP A 446 -6.15 1.18 19.66
C ASP A 446 -4.96 0.22 19.69
N GLU A 447 -4.08 0.29 18.69
CA GLU A 447 -2.84 -0.50 18.61
C GLU A 447 -1.83 -0.17 19.73
N LEU A 448 -1.78 1.08 20.19
CA LEU A 448 -0.86 1.51 21.27
C LEU A 448 -0.91 0.61 22.51
N LYS A 449 -2.11 0.13 22.88
CA LYS A 449 -2.31 -0.70 24.08
C LYS A 449 -1.79 -2.13 23.89
N LEU A 450 -1.64 -2.59 22.65
CA LEU A 450 -1.17 -3.94 22.33
C LEU A 450 0.35 -4.04 22.39
N ILE A 451 1.07 -2.93 22.15
CA ILE A 451 2.53 -2.92 22.02
C ILE A 451 3.27 -3.56 23.21
N PRO A 452 2.94 -3.25 24.48
CA PRO A 452 3.65 -3.89 25.61
C PRO A 452 3.47 -5.41 25.61
N GLN A 453 2.28 -5.91 25.29
CA GLN A 453 2.00 -7.34 25.23
C GLN A 453 2.77 -8.02 24.08
N ILE A 454 2.88 -7.36 22.93
CA ILE A 454 3.63 -7.83 21.77
C ILE A 454 5.13 -7.90 22.08
N ILE A 455 5.68 -6.86 22.74
CA ILE A 455 7.08 -6.86 23.19
C ILE A 455 7.33 -8.01 24.17
N LYS A 456 6.40 -8.25 25.11
CA LYS A 456 6.50 -9.36 26.05
C LYS A 456 6.57 -10.71 25.33
N GLN A 457 5.66 -10.95 24.37
CA GLN A 457 5.71 -12.15 23.52
C GLN A 457 7.05 -12.31 22.79
N ALA A 458 7.63 -11.20 22.31
CA ALA A 458 8.91 -11.23 21.59
C ALA A 458 10.09 -11.54 22.53
N LEU A 459 10.06 -11.06 23.78
CA LEU A 459 11.09 -11.39 24.77
C LEU A 459 10.99 -12.84 25.26
N ASP A 460 9.77 -13.30 25.56
CA ASP A 460 9.52 -14.62 26.15
C ASP A 460 9.86 -15.79 25.21
N LYS A 461 9.77 -15.59 23.88
CA LYS A 461 10.12 -16.61 22.86
C LYS A 461 11.59 -17.08 22.89
N GLY A 462 12.45 -16.47 23.71
CA GLY A 462 13.82 -16.94 23.97
C GLY A 462 13.95 -17.97 25.08
N HIS A 463 12.94 -18.16 25.95
CA HIS A 463 13.05 -19.07 27.09
C HIS A 463 12.71 -20.54 26.77
N ASP A 464 12.10 -20.83 25.61
CA ASP A 464 11.72 -22.19 25.19
C ASP A 464 12.76 -22.89 24.29
N GLN A 465 13.97 -22.33 24.12
CA GLN A 465 15.05 -22.96 23.31
C GLN A 465 16.37 -23.17 24.07
N GLY A 466 16.36 -23.11 25.40
CA GLY A 466 17.57 -23.36 26.17
C GLY A 466 17.30 -23.47 27.65
N ASN A 467 16.88 -24.67 28.06
CA ASN A 467 17.29 -25.32 29.31
C ASN A 467 16.94 -26.80 29.24
#